data_AF-A0A502FAB4-F1
#
_entry.id   AF-A0A502FAB4-F1
#
_cell.length_a   1.000
_cell.length_b   1.000
_cell.length_c   1.000
_cell.angle_alpha   90.00
_cell.angle_beta   90.00
_cell.angle_gamma   90.00
#
_symmetry.space_group_name_H-M   'P 1'
#
loop_
_entity.id
_entity.type
_entity.pdbx_description
1 polymer ?
#
loop_
_entity_poly.entity_id
_entity_poly.type
_entity_poly.pdbx_seq_one_letter_code
_entity_poly.pdbx_strand_id
1 'polypeptide(L)'
;MPLPHAPRLTTPLPWSPLTDSQWLALLPYLLPRSPAGRKINDLRARMDAIFHTTAHHAPWREAPRDHATPDTIARHYRRLTRAGLWERLLIALAETDPRHPLRSIEHLIVRAARRAHRLLGPAFLLLVRRIGLRSALPAPPWLLPDPDLSETLARSLPAAPPATRAGLAALKTRLRSLRYLLRAAEGRARIPRSVRLAWP
;
A
#
# COMPACT_ATOMS: atom_id res chain seq x y z
N MET A 1 -3.96 5.19 16.71
CA MET A 1 -4.48 4.22 15.71
C MET A 1 -5.14 5.04 14.61
N PRO A 2 -4.75 4.95 13.32
CA PRO A 2 -5.41 5.72 12.27
C PRO A 2 -6.86 5.25 12.13
N LEU A 3 -7.77 6.19 11.92
CA LEU A 3 -9.21 5.93 11.81
C LEU A 3 -9.51 5.04 10.58
N PRO A 4 -10.58 4.21 10.60
CA PRO A 4 -11.02 3.51 9.41
C PRO A 4 -11.55 4.54 8.40
N HIS A 5 -10.78 4.82 7.35
CA HIS A 5 -11.22 5.72 6.28
C HIS A 5 -12.03 4.92 5.24
N ALA A 6 -13.01 5.58 4.61
CA ALA A 6 -13.76 4.98 3.53
C ALA A 6 -12.81 4.47 2.43
N PRO A 7 -13.00 3.24 1.93
CA PRO A 7 -12.10 2.68 0.94
C PRO A 7 -12.17 3.50 -0.35
N ARG A 8 -11.01 3.94 -0.85
CA ARG A 8 -10.90 4.71 -2.09
C ARG A 8 -9.79 4.19 -2.99
N LEU A 9 -9.92 4.50 -4.27
CA LEU A 9 -8.91 4.29 -5.29
C LEU A 9 -8.27 5.62 -5.67
N THR A 10 -6.98 5.57 -5.98
CA THR A 10 -6.21 6.72 -6.43
C THR A 10 -6.38 6.87 -7.94
N THR A 11 -6.65 8.09 -8.40
CA THR A 11 -6.70 8.40 -9.84
C THR A 11 -5.30 8.16 -10.45
N PRO A 12 -5.19 7.38 -11.55
CA PRO A 12 -3.93 7.22 -12.25
C PRO A 12 -3.39 8.55 -12.74
N LEU A 13 -2.09 8.78 -12.52
CA LEU A 13 -1.39 9.99 -12.95
C LEU A 13 -0.10 9.59 -13.68
N PRO A 14 0.18 10.11 -14.89
CA PRO A 14 1.47 9.91 -15.52
C PRO A 14 2.58 10.51 -14.64
N TRP A 15 3.78 9.98 -14.78
CA TRP A 15 4.92 10.55 -14.06
C TRP A 15 5.25 11.94 -14.60
N SER A 16 5.52 12.87 -13.69
CA SER A 16 6.17 14.15 -13.95
C SER A 16 7.22 14.39 -12.85
N PRO A 17 8.27 15.18 -13.12
CA PRO A 17 9.16 15.65 -12.07
C PRO A 17 8.39 16.35 -10.95
N LEU A 18 8.83 16.19 -9.71
CA LEU A 18 8.22 16.87 -8.58
C LEU A 18 8.35 18.38 -8.75
N THR A 19 7.27 19.11 -8.49
CA THR A 19 7.30 20.57 -8.32
C THR A 19 7.87 20.94 -6.94
N ASP A 20 8.23 22.21 -6.75
CA ASP A 20 8.80 22.67 -5.48
C ASP A 20 7.83 22.48 -4.31
N SER A 21 6.54 22.74 -4.52
CA SER A 21 5.51 22.57 -3.49
C SER A 21 5.33 21.09 -3.10
N GLN A 22 5.31 20.19 -4.08
CA GLN A 22 5.24 18.75 -3.84
C GLN A 22 6.50 18.25 -3.12
N TRP A 23 7.66 18.73 -3.53
CA TRP A 23 8.94 18.39 -2.92
C TRP A 23 9.00 18.84 -1.46
N LEU A 24 8.64 20.09 -1.17
CA LEU A 24 8.58 20.63 0.19
C LEU A 24 7.59 19.87 1.07
N ALA A 25 6.46 19.45 0.51
CA ALA A 25 5.49 18.65 1.26
C ALA A 25 5.98 17.22 1.57
N LEU A 26 6.86 16.66 0.73
CA LEU A 26 7.46 15.33 0.91
C LEU A 26 8.65 15.33 1.87
N LEU A 27 9.39 16.45 1.91
CA LEU A 27 10.65 16.61 2.63
C LEU A 27 10.60 16.27 4.13
N PRO A 28 9.53 16.60 4.91
CA PRO A 28 9.41 16.22 6.32
C PRO A 28 9.46 14.71 6.58
N TYR A 29 9.08 13.89 5.60
CA TYR A 29 9.08 12.43 5.74
C TYR A 29 10.44 11.80 5.39
N LEU A 30 11.21 12.49 4.55
CA LEU A 30 12.51 12.03 4.03
C LEU A 30 13.67 12.40 4.95
N LEU A 31 13.61 13.59 5.55
CA LEU A 31 14.68 14.03 6.44
C LEU A 31 14.67 13.22 7.73
N PRO A 32 15.83 12.69 8.15
CA PRO A 32 15.91 12.00 9.43
C PRO A 32 15.65 13.00 10.56
N ARG A 33 14.99 12.53 11.64
CA ARG A 33 14.75 13.32 12.85
C ARG A 33 16.05 13.76 13.55
N SER A 34 17.18 13.14 13.23
CA SER A 34 18.51 13.50 13.70
C SER A 34 19.49 13.55 12.53
N PRO A 35 20.37 14.57 12.42
CA PRO A 35 21.27 14.78 11.29
C PRO A 35 22.51 13.86 11.35
N ALA A 36 22.32 12.59 11.68
CA ALA A 36 23.42 11.62 11.70
C ALA A 36 23.70 11.09 10.28
N GLY A 37 24.85 11.49 9.71
CA GLY A 37 25.42 10.88 8.50
C GLY A 37 25.72 11.85 7.36
N ARG A 38 26.32 11.30 6.29
CA ARG A 38 26.70 12.06 5.08
C ARG A 38 25.45 12.59 4.37
N LYS A 39 25.46 13.89 4.04
CA LYS A 39 24.42 14.52 3.23
C LYS A 39 24.25 13.76 1.92
N ILE A 40 23.01 13.44 1.58
CA ILE A 40 22.68 12.83 0.30
C ILE A 40 22.65 13.94 -0.74
N ASN A 41 23.63 13.96 -1.64
CA ASN A 41 23.58 14.83 -2.81
C ASN A 41 22.32 14.51 -3.62
N ASP A 42 21.62 15.56 -4.05
CA ASP A 42 20.45 15.54 -4.93
C ASP A 42 19.33 14.57 -4.49
N LEU A 43 18.88 14.68 -3.23
CA LEU A 43 17.80 13.84 -2.70
C LEU A 43 16.51 13.93 -3.52
N ARG A 44 16.17 15.11 -4.05
CA ARG A 44 15.01 15.31 -4.92
C ARG A 44 15.10 14.45 -6.18
N ALA A 45 16.21 14.54 -6.90
CA ALA A 45 16.44 13.75 -8.09
C ALA A 45 16.39 12.24 -7.83
N ARG A 46 16.87 11.78 -6.67
CA ARG A 46 16.74 10.36 -6.28
C ARG A 46 15.29 9.96 -6.09
N MET A 47 14.46 10.81 -5.48
CA MET A 47 13.04 10.56 -5.32
C MET A 47 12.31 10.61 -6.66
N ASP A 48 12.63 11.56 -7.54
CA ASP A 48 12.12 11.63 -8.90
C ASP A 48 12.44 10.35 -9.68
N ALA A 49 13.68 9.87 -9.63
CA ALA A 49 14.09 8.65 -10.29
C ALA A 49 13.38 7.40 -9.71
N ILE A 50 13.13 7.37 -8.39
CA ILE A 50 12.32 6.33 -7.76
C ILE A 50 10.89 6.36 -8.31
N PHE A 51 10.24 7.52 -8.29
CA PHE A 51 8.87 7.68 -8.78
C PHE A 51 8.74 7.37 -10.27
N HIS A 52 9.70 7.81 -11.08
CA HIS A 52 9.78 7.46 -12.49
C HIS A 52 9.81 5.94 -12.66
N THR A 53 10.73 5.26 -11.98
CA THR A 53 10.94 3.82 -12.12
C THR A 53 9.73 2.99 -11.64
N THR A 54 9.05 3.44 -10.58
CA THR A 54 7.88 2.73 -10.02
C THR A 54 6.59 2.99 -10.78
N ALA A 55 6.40 4.20 -11.31
CA ALA A 55 5.27 4.55 -12.17
C ALA A 55 5.29 3.73 -13.47
N HIS A 56 6.45 3.65 -14.13
CA HIS A 56 6.62 2.90 -15.39
C HIS A 56 6.72 1.38 -15.23
N HIS A 57 6.62 0.84 -14.01
CA HIS A 57 6.86 -0.57 -13.72
C HIS A 57 8.23 -1.09 -14.18
N ALA A 58 9.20 -0.20 -14.35
CA ALA A 58 10.51 -0.53 -14.92
C ALA A 58 11.40 -1.25 -13.88
N PRO A 59 12.32 -2.12 -14.33
CA PRO A 59 13.38 -2.65 -13.48
C PRO A 59 14.35 -1.53 -13.08
N TRP A 60 14.99 -1.67 -11.90
CA TRP A 60 15.85 -0.61 -11.36
C TRP A 60 17.03 -0.24 -12.28
N ARG A 61 17.54 -1.18 -13.08
CA ARG A 61 18.64 -0.97 -14.04
C ARG A 61 18.33 0.09 -15.11
N GLU A 62 17.05 0.34 -15.37
CA GLU A 62 16.51 1.31 -16.33
C GLU A 62 16.12 2.64 -15.65
N ALA A 63 16.45 2.82 -14.36
CA ALA A 63 16.23 4.09 -13.69
C ALA A 63 17.04 5.22 -14.36
N PRO A 64 16.49 6.44 -14.44
CA PRO A 64 17.20 7.62 -14.96
C PRO A 64 18.53 7.81 -14.25
N ARG A 65 19.59 8.10 -15.02
CA ARG A 65 20.98 8.14 -14.53
C ARG A 65 21.48 9.54 -14.20
N ASP A 66 20.63 10.55 -14.39
CA ASP A 66 21.02 11.97 -14.40
C ASP A 66 21.76 12.40 -13.12
N HIS A 67 21.43 11.80 -11.96
CA HIS A 67 21.97 12.21 -10.66
C HIS A 67 22.52 11.06 -9.78
N ALA A 68 22.28 9.80 -10.16
CA ALA A 68 22.75 8.65 -9.40
C ALA A 68 22.79 7.39 -10.27
N THR A 69 23.69 6.47 -9.93
CA THR A 69 23.70 5.17 -10.58
C THR A 69 22.43 4.38 -10.23
N PRO A 70 21.93 3.51 -11.14
CA PRO A 70 20.78 2.65 -10.87
C PRO A 70 20.86 1.83 -9.58
N ASP A 71 22.05 1.34 -9.22
CA ASP A 71 22.26 0.61 -7.95
C ASP A 71 22.07 1.52 -6.73
N THR A 72 22.57 2.77 -6.82
CA THR A 72 22.41 3.76 -5.75
C THR A 72 20.95 4.09 -5.51
N ILE A 73 20.16 4.25 -6.58
CA ILE A 73 18.71 4.50 -6.51
C ILE A 73 18.00 3.30 -5.87
N ALA A 74 18.29 2.08 -6.33
CA ALA A 74 17.68 0.87 -5.78
C ALA A 74 18.03 0.66 -4.29
N ARG A 75 19.28 0.91 -3.91
CA ARG A 75 19.74 0.82 -2.51
C ARG A 75 19.07 1.88 -1.64
N HIS A 76 18.95 3.10 -2.15
CA HIS A 76 18.27 4.20 -1.47
C HIS A 76 16.79 3.86 -1.24
N TYR A 77 16.08 3.38 -2.27
CA TYR A 77 14.71 2.90 -2.16
C TYR A 77 14.54 1.82 -1.08
N ARG A 78 15.42 0.80 -1.05
CA ARG A 78 15.38 -0.26 -0.03
C ARG A 78 15.60 0.31 1.37
N ARG A 79 16.52 1.27 1.53
CA ARG A 79 16.77 1.96 2.80
C ARG A 79 15.54 2.73 3.28
N LEU A 80 14.91 3.50 2.40
CA LEU A 80 13.67 4.22 2.71
C LEU A 80 12.53 3.27 3.08
N THR A 81 12.42 2.15 2.36
CA THR A 81 11.43 1.11 2.64
C THR A 81 11.63 0.51 4.03
N ARG A 82 12.86 0.11 4.38
CA ARG A 82 13.18 -0.43 5.71
C ARG A 82 13.01 0.60 6.83
N ALA A 83 13.16 1.89 6.50
CA ALA A 83 12.89 3.00 7.43
C ALA A 83 11.39 3.34 7.56
N GLY A 84 10.49 2.54 6.98
CA GLY A 84 9.04 2.74 7.08
C GLY A 84 8.55 4.02 6.40
N LEU A 85 9.24 4.52 5.38
CA LEU A 85 8.83 5.74 4.67
C LEU A 85 7.43 5.59 4.07
N TRP A 86 7.19 4.49 3.37
CA TRP A 86 5.97 4.31 2.58
C TRP A 86 4.74 4.24 3.47
N GLU A 87 4.83 3.52 4.59
CA GLU A 87 3.78 3.42 5.60
C GLU A 87 3.41 4.80 6.15
N ARG A 88 4.42 5.60 6.52
CA ARG A 88 4.21 6.97 7.02
C ARG A 88 3.56 7.87 5.98
N LEU A 89 4.00 7.78 4.71
CA LEU A 89 3.40 8.54 3.63
C LEU A 89 1.96 8.13 3.34
N LEU A 90 1.65 6.83 3.37
CA LEU A 90 0.28 6.35 3.15
C LEU A 90 -0.67 6.77 4.28
N ILE A 91 -0.20 6.75 5.53
CA ILE A 91 -0.95 7.28 6.68
C ILE A 91 -1.20 8.78 6.49
N ALA A 92 -0.15 9.54 6.17
CA ALA A 92 -0.27 10.97 5.91
C ALA A 92 -1.29 11.26 4.79
N LEU A 93 -1.24 10.53 3.67
CA LEU A 93 -2.20 10.68 2.57
C LEU A 93 -3.66 10.38 2.96
N ALA A 94 -3.87 9.53 3.97
CA ALA A 94 -5.20 9.23 4.49
C ALA A 94 -5.77 10.41 5.30
N GLU A 95 -4.92 11.05 6.10
CA GLU A 95 -5.28 12.13 7.04
C GLU A 95 -5.23 13.54 6.39
N THR A 96 -4.52 13.68 5.28
CA THR A 96 -4.27 14.96 4.62
C THR A 96 -5.47 15.43 3.78
N ASP A 97 -5.76 16.73 3.85
CA ASP A 97 -6.80 17.39 3.03
C ASP A 97 -6.60 17.17 1.52
N PRO A 98 -7.67 16.95 0.72
CA PRO A 98 -7.60 16.73 -0.72
C PRO A 98 -6.80 17.77 -1.53
N ARG A 99 -6.71 19.02 -1.07
CA ARG A 99 -6.00 20.12 -1.77
C ARG A 99 -4.51 20.20 -1.45
N HIS A 100 -4.03 19.42 -0.48
CA HIS A 100 -2.63 19.46 -0.08
C HIS A 100 -1.69 18.95 -1.19
N PRO A 101 -0.49 19.52 -1.37
CA PRO A 101 0.43 19.12 -2.45
C PRO A 101 0.78 17.62 -2.47
N LEU A 102 0.84 16.94 -1.31
CA LEU A 102 1.04 15.48 -1.26
C LEU A 102 -0.03 14.69 -2.00
N ARG A 103 -1.29 15.16 -2.00
CA ARG A 103 -2.41 14.49 -2.70
C ARG A 103 -2.19 14.48 -4.20
N SER A 104 -1.57 15.52 -4.75
CA SER A 104 -1.29 15.62 -6.18
C SER A 104 -0.29 14.55 -6.67
N ILE A 105 0.55 14.03 -5.78
CA ILE A 105 1.51 12.94 -6.07
C ILE A 105 1.10 11.61 -5.43
N GLU A 106 -0.15 11.48 -4.98
CA GLU A 106 -0.66 10.27 -4.31
C GLU A 106 -0.40 9.03 -5.16
N HIS A 107 -0.66 9.11 -6.47
CA HIS A 107 -0.44 7.99 -7.38
C HIS A 107 1.02 7.51 -7.36
N LEU A 108 1.98 8.44 -7.47
CA LEU A 108 3.41 8.09 -7.48
C LEU A 108 3.86 7.44 -6.16
N ILE A 109 3.38 7.97 -5.03
CA ILE A 109 3.63 7.40 -3.70
C ILE A 109 3.03 6.00 -3.59
N VAL A 110 1.76 5.84 -3.99
CA VAL A 110 1.03 4.57 -3.99
C VAL A 110 1.75 3.53 -4.85
N ARG A 111 2.25 3.91 -6.03
CA ARG A 111 3.00 3.02 -6.92
C ARG A 111 4.34 2.59 -6.32
N ALA A 112 5.03 3.51 -5.66
CA ALA A 112 6.26 3.18 -4.93
C ALA A 112 5.99 2.25 -3.74
N ALA A 113 4.99 2.56 -2.91
CA ALA A 113 4.57 1.74 -1.78
C ALA A 113 4.10 0.34 -2.22
N ARG A 114 3.36 0.25 -3.34
CA ARG A 114 2.94 -1.01 -3.94
C ARG A 114 4.14 -1.89 -4.27
N ARG A 115 5.25 -1.33 -4.77
CA ARG A 115 6.47 -2.11 -5.02
C ARG A 115 7.15 -2.55 -3.71
N ALA A 116 6.95 -1.81 -2.62
CA ALA A 116 7.53 -2.07 -1.31
C ALA A 116 6.89 -3.24 -0.58
N HIS A 117 5.66 -3.64 -0.92
CA HIS A 117 4.96 -4.75 -0.24
C HIS A 117 5.79 -6.04 -0.14
N ARG A 118 6.64 -6.33 -1.15
CA ARG A 118 7.51 -7.52 -1.17
C ARG A 118 8.57 -7.51 -0.08
N LEU A 119 8.93 -6.32 0.42
CA LEU A 119 9.90 -6.11 1.48
C LEU A 119 9.23 -5.98 2.86
N LEU A 120 8.00 -5.44 2.89
CA LEU A 120 7.29 -5.13 4.14
C LEU A 120 6.37 -6.27 4.63
N GLY A 121 5.96 -7.18 3.74
CA GLY A 121 5.18 -8.37 4.10
C GLY A 121 3.71 -8.09 4.44
N PRO A 122 3.04 -8.99 5.20
CA PRO A 122 1.60 -8.95 5.41
C PRO A 122 1.13 -7.78 6.29
N ALA A 123 1.98 -7.27 7.19
CA ALA A 123 1.65 -6.11 8.03
C ALA A 123 1.36 -4.85 7.19
N PHE A 124 2.05 -4.69 6.06
CA PHE A 124 1.77 -3.62 5.11
C PHE A 124 0.39 -3.75 4.46
N LEU A 125 -0.04 -4.98 4.12
CA LEU A 125 -1.36 -5.21 3.54
C LEU A 125 -2.48 -4.85 4.53
N LEU A 126 -2.27 -5.18 5.81
CA LEU A 126 -3.17 -4.79 6.90
C LEU A 126 -3.25 -3.28 7.06
N LEU A 127 -2.11 -2.60 7.07
CA LEU A 127 -2.06 -1.14 7.13
C LEU A 127 -2.88 -0.52 6.00
N VAL A 128 -2.62 -0.93 4.76
CA VAL A 128 -3.30 -0.41 3.56
C VAL A 128 -4.82 -0.64 3.62
N ARG A 129 -5.26 -1.80 4.11
CA ARG A 129 -6.69 -2.08 4.31
C ARG A 129 -7.32 -1.17 5.34
N ARG A 130 -6.65 -0.95 6.49
CA ARG A 130 -7.15 -0.12 7.59
C ARG A 130 -7.23 1.36 7.24
N ILE A 131 -6.25 1.88 6.49
CA ILE A 131 -6.28 3.26 5.98
C ILE A 131 -7.24 3.45 4.80
N GLY A 132 -7.81 2.39 4.24
CA GLY A 132 -8.76 2.46 3.11
C GLY A 132 -8.15 2.78 1.74
N LEU A 133 -6.85 3.04 1.63
CA LEU A 133 -6.19 3.42 0.37
C LEU A 133 -5.84 2.21 -0.50
N ARG A 134 -6.87 1.56 -1.05
CA ARG A 134 -6.77 0.24 -1.70
C ARG A 134 -5.86 0.21 -2.93
N SER A 135 -5.61 1.34 -3.58
CA SER A 135 -4.64 1.42 -4.68
C SER A 135 -3.21 1.10 -4.23
N ALA A 136 -2.85 1.21 -2.95
CA ALA A 136 -1.54 0.78 -2.47
C ALA A 136 -1.38 -0.75 -2.40
N LEU A 137 -2.47 -1.52 -2.52
CA LEU A 137 -2.41 -2.97 -2.58
C LEU A 137 -1.73 -3.44 -3.89
N PRO A 138 -0.94 -4.53 -3.85
CA PRO A 138 -0.27 -5.07 -5.03
C PRO A 138 -1.20 -5.74 -6.04
N ALA A 139 -2.46 -5.95 -5.68
CA ALA A 139 -3.47 -6.64 -6.46
C ALA A 139 -4.87 -6.30 -5.90
N PRO A 140 -5.95 -6.70 -6.59
CA PRO A 140 -7.29 -6.54 -6.06
C PRO A 140 -7.47 -7.15 -4.66
N PRO A 141 -8.24 -6.51 -3.75
CA PRO A 141 -8.39 -6.95 -2.36
C PRO A 141 -8.84 -8.40 -2.20
N TRP A 142 -9.72 -8.88 -3.09
CA TRP A 142 -10.28 -10.25 -3.05
C TRP A 142 -9.29 -11.34 -3.48
N LEU A 143 -8.11 -10.99 -4.01
CA LEU A 143 -7.05 -11.94 -4.33
C LEU A 143 -5.93 -11.97 -3.27
N LEU A 144 -5.97 -11.05 -2.30
CA LEU A 144 -4.95 -10.90 -1.28
C LEU A 144 -5.44 -11.45 0.06
N PRO A 145 -4.53 -12.01 0.88
CA PRO A 145 -4.89 -12.49 2.21
C PRO A 145 -5.51 -11.36 3.02
N ASP A 146 -6.61 -11.64 3.70
CA ASP A 146 -7.30 -10.69 4.59
C ASP A 146 -7.33 -11.23 6.04
N PRO A 147 -6.39 -10.80 6.91
CA PRO A 147 -6.33 -11.31 8.28
C PRO A 147 -7.52 -10.83 9.12
N ASP A 148 -8.03 -9.63 8.86
CA ASP A 148 -9.14 -9.01 9.59
C ASP A 148 -10.51 -9.58 9.11
N LEU A 149 -10.54 -10.38 8.02
CA LEU A 149 -11.76 -11.02 7.55
C LEU A 149 -12.29 -12.05 8.54
N SER A 150 -11.42 -12.75 9.27
CA SER A 150 -11.84 -13.66 10.33
C SER A 150 -12.62 -12.93 11.44
N GLU A 151 -12.13 -11.76 11.88
CA GLU A 151 -12.81 -10.89 12.84
C GLU A 151 -14.13 -10.34 12.28
N THR A 152 -14.12 -9.93 11.01
CA THR A 152 -15.33 -9.41 10.33
C THR A 152 -16.41 -10.47 10.23
N LEU A 153 -16.03 -11.71 9.87
CA LEU A 153 -16.96 -12.84 9.80
C LEU A 153 -17.44 -13.27 11.20
N ALA A 154 -16.57 -13.23 12.22
CA ALA A 154 -16.94 -13.53 13.60
C ALA A 154 -18.04 -12.59 14.12
N ARG A 155 -17.96 -11.29 13.81
CA ARG A 155 -19.02 -10.31 14.15
C ARG A 155 -20.36 -10.62 13.48
N SER A 156 -20.35 -11.34 12.37
CA SER A 156 -21.59 -11.72 11.68
C SER A 156 -22.30 -12.89 12.36
N LEU A 157 -21.57 -13.72 13.12
CA LEU A 157 -22.13 -14.91 13.78
C LEU A 157 -23.01 -14.51 14.98
N PRO A 158 -24.09 -15.28 15.26
CA PRO A 158 -24.89 -15.05 16.46
C PRO A 158 -24.07 -15.32 17.73
N ALA A 159 -24.27 -14.50 18.76
CA ALA A 159 -23.53 -14.60 20.03
C ALA A 159 -23.81 -15.92 20.78
N ALA A 160 -24.98 -16.53 20.56
CA ALA A 160 -25.37 -17.82 21.12
C ALA A 160 -25.96 -18.73 20.03
N PRO A 161 -25.80 -20.06 20.14
CA PRO A 161 -26.43 -20.99 19.23
C PRO A 161 -27.96 -20.93 19.39
N PRO A 162 -28.73 -20.98 18.29
CA PRO A 162 -30.18 -21.02 18.37
C PRO A 162 -30.66 -22.32 19.03
N ALA A 163 -31.68 -22.22 19.89
CA ALA A 163 -32.25 -23.36 20.61
C ALA A 163 -33.10 -24.29 19.72
N THR A 164 -33.58 -23.79 18.57
CA THR A 164 -34.46 -24.54 17.67
C THR A 164 -33.67 -25.39 16.68
N ARG A 165 -34.19 -26.59 16.33
CA ARG A 165 -33.59 -27.44 15.29
C ARG A 165 -33.46 -26.72 13.94
N ALA A 166 -34.46 -25.94 13.56
CA ALA A 166 -34.42 -25.12 12.34
C ALA A 166 -33.31 -24.06 12.39
N GLY A 167 -33.13 -23.39 13.53
CA GLY A 167 -32.05 -22.43 13.73
C GLY A 167 -30.67 -23.10 13.65
N LEU A 168 -30.50 -24.28 14.25
CA LEU A 168 -29.25 -25.04 14.17
C LEU A 168 -28.92 -25.45 12.73
N ALA A 169 -29.92 -25.85 11.95
CA ALA A 169 -29.74 -26.17 10.53
C ALA A 169 -29.30 -24.94 9.72
N ALA A 170 -29.93 -23.78 9.94
CA ALA A 170 -29.55 -22.53 9.30
C ALA A 170 -28.12 -22.09 9.67
N LEU A 171 -27.74 -22.20 10.95
CA LEU A 171 -26.39 -21.91 11.42
C LEU A 171 -25.36 -22.84 10.76
N LYS A 172 -25.65 -24.14 10.62
CA LYS A 172 -24.77 -25.10 9.95
C LYS A 172 -24.52 -24.75 8.49
N THR A 173 -25.56 -24.36 7.75
CA THR A 173 -25.44 -23.89 6.37
C THR A 173 -24.60 -22.62 6.31
N ARG A 174 -24.86 -21.67 7.20
CA ARG A 174 -24.09 -20.43 7.29
C ARG A 174 -22.61 -20.68 7.58
N LEU A 175 -22.29 -21.55 8.53
CA LEU A 175 -20.91 -21.92 8.86
C LEU A 175 -20.19 -22.60 7.69
N ARG A 176 -20.88 -23.42 6.89
CA ARG A 176 -20.31 -23.98 5.65
C ARG A 176 -19.94 -22.88 4.66
N SER A 177 -20.83 -21.92 4.43
CA SER A 177 -20.56 -20.77 3.56
C SER A 177 -19.40 -19.92 4.09
N LEU A 178 -19.36 -19.66 5.40
CA LEU A 178 -18.26 -18.92 6.03
C LEU A 178 -16.92 -19.66 5.91
N ARG A 179 -16.91 -20.99 6.03
CA ARG A 179 -15.69 -21.78 5.83
C ARG A 179 -15.18 -21.71 4.39
N TYR A 180 -16.09 -21.65 3.41
CA TYR A 180 -15.71 -21.42 2.01
C TYR A 180 -15.13 -20.01 1.82
N LEU A 181 -15.77 -18.98 2.41
CA LEU A 181 -15.28 -17.60 2.37
C LEU A 181 -13.91 -17.44 3.04
N LEU A 182 -13.67 -18.09 4.18
CA LEU A 182 -12.36 -18.08 4.85
C LEU A 182 -11.26 -18.65 3.94
N ARG A 183 -11.53 -19.77 3.26
CA ARG A 183 -10.58 -20.34 2.27
C ARG A 183 -10.34 -19.40 1.09
N ALA A 184 -11.37 -18.70 0.63
CA ALA A 184 -11.22 -17.70 -0.42
C ALA A 184 -10.41 -16.48 0.06
N ALA A 185 -10.51 -16.14 1.35
CA ALA A 185 -9.84 -15.01 1.99
C ALA A 185 -8.37 -15.23 2.36
N GLU A 186 -7.88 -16.48 2.27
CA GLU A 186 -6.44 -16.79 2.33
C GLU A 186 -5.65 -16.11 1.19
N GLY A 187 -6.36 -15.63 0.15
CA GLY A 187 -5.77 -15.04 -1.03
C GLY A 187 -5.23 -16.10 -1.99
N ARG A 188 -4.64 -15.64 -3.10
CA ARG A 188 -4.05 -16.54 -4.11
C ARG A 188 -2.54 -16.60 -3.92
N ALA A 189 -1.99 -17.81 -3.91
CA ALA A 189 -0.54 -18.03 -3.87
C ALA A 189 0.20 -17.34 -5.03
N ARG A 190 -0.43 -17.28 -6.21
CA ARG A 190 0.11 -16.59 -7.40
C ARG A 190 -0.96 -15.72 -8.04
N ILE A 191 -0.60 -14.46 -8.29
CA ILE A 191 -1.45 -13.51 -8.99
C ILE A 191 -0.86 -13.25 -10.39
N PRO A 192 -1.64 -13.44 -11.47
CA PRO A 192 -1.17 -13.17 -12.83
C PRO A 192 -0.63 -11.75 -13.01
N ARG A 193 0.35 -11.58 -13.90
CA ARG A 193 0.93 -10.26 -14.19
C ARG A 193 -0.10 -9.30 -14.78
N SER A 194 -0.97 -9.77 -15.68
CA SER A 194 -2.04 -8.97 -16.29
C SER A 194 -2.94 -8.33 -15.25
N VAL A 195 -3.41 -9.12 -14.27
CA VAL A 195 -4.26 -8.64 -13.18
C VAL A 195 -3.56 -7.61 -12.30
N ARG A 196 -2.27 -7.82 -11.97
CA ARG A 196 -1.49 -6.87 -11.16
C ARG A 196 -1.24 -5.54 -11.86
N LEU A 197 -1.06 -5.57 -13.19
CA LEU A 197 -0.83 -4.37 -13.99
C LEU A 197 -2.13 -3.61 -14.28
N ALA A 198 -3.25 -4.32 -14.44
CA ALA A 198 -4.56 -3.71 -14.62
C ALA A 198 -5.14 -3.10 -13.33
N TRP A 199 -4.54 -3.39 -12.16
CA TRP A 199 -4.98 -2.84 -10.89
C TRP A 199 -4.61 -1.35 -10.77
N PRO A 200 -5.58 -0.43 -10.57
CA PRO A 200 -5.37 1.02 -10.54
C PRO A 200 -4.51 1.46 -9.35
#